data_AF-A0AAP2E5T1-F1
#
_entry.id   AF-A0AAP2E5T1-F1
#
_cell.length_a   1.000
_cell.length_b   1.000
_cell.length_c   1.000
_cell.angle_alpha   90.00
_cell.angle_beta   90.00
_cell.angle_gamma   90.00
#
_symmetry.space_group_name_H-M   'P 1'
#
loop_
_entity.id
_entity.type
_entity.pdbx_description
1 polymer ?
#
loop_
_entity_poly.entity_id
_entity_poly.type
_entity_poly.pdbx_seq_one_letter_code
_entity_poly.pdbx_strand_id
1 'polypeptide(L)'
;DYEFMSTYKPTDYQYPGQSSIYPVRLYNPQYSWPKTVKLEVGLNVGVWNNRLVVDAALYRNRTSKQLVGWNLPDYTGFSYVVDNQPAVVQNSGLELLVTAVPVAREKLNWSAAVNVSFPRSRLVQYDDLGNSEYANTYVVGKSMGLVKRLHSTGVDPETGLYTFEDRDGSNFIDADDRQLTRNLGVRCFGGVQNTITYRA
;
A
#
# COMPACT_ATOMS: atom_id res chain seq x y z
N ASP A 1 -13.19 -17.68 -2.40
CA ASP A 1 -12.58 -18.65 -3.34
C ASP A 1 -13.33 -18.96 -4.63
N TYR A 2 -14.32 -18.16 -5.05
CA TYR A 2 -15.02 -18.37 -6.34
C TYR A 2 -15.09 -17.08 -7.18
N GLU A 3 -14.08 -16.22 -7.05
CA GLU A 3 -14.05 -14.93 -7.74
C GLU A 3 -13.86 -15.07 -9.26
N PHE A 4 -13.30 -16.20 -9.71
CA PHE A 4 -13.20 -16.54 -11.13
C PHE A 4 -14.53 -16.99 -11.73
N MET A 5 -15.52 -17.41 -10.93
CA MET A 5 -16.79 -17.94 -11.43
C MET A 5 -17.84 -16.84 -11.60
N SER A 6 -18.67 -17.02 -12.64
CA SER A 6 -19.95 -16.31 -12.69
C SER A 6 -20.83 -16.80 -11.55
N THR A 7 -21.40 -15.87 -10.78
CA THR A 7 -22.30 -16.19 -9.69
C THR A 7 -23.58 -15.37 -9.80
N TYR A 8 -24.68 -15.94 -9.34
CA TYR A 8 -26.01 -15.35 -9.39
C TYR A 8 -26.58 -15.26 -7.98
N LYS A 9 -27.40 -14.24 -7.73
CA LYS A 9 -28.19 -14.12 -6.50
C LYS A 9 -29.67 -14.05 -6.83
N PRO A 10 -30.55 -14.57 -5.97
CA PRO A 10 -31.98 -14.36 -6.09
C PRO A 10 -32.32 -12.88 -5.92
N THR A 11 -33.34 -12.42 -6.65
CA THR A 11 -33.95 -11.10 -6.45
C THR A 11 -34.92 -11.16 -5.27
N ASP A 12 -35.01 -10.06 -4.52
CA ASP A 12 -36.03 -9.90 -3.48
C ASP A 12 -37.45 -9.76 -4.07
N TYR A 13 -37.55 -9.40 -5.35
CA TYR A 13 -38.80 -9.31 -6.10
C TYR A 13 -39.16 -10.66 -6.74
N GLN A 14 -40.38 -11.13 -6.50
CA GLN A 14 -40.96 -12.32 -7.11
C GLN A 14 -41.87 -11.92 -8.28
N TYR A 15 -41.78 -12.63 -9.40
CA TYR A 15 -42.67 -12.48 -10.55
C TYR A 15 -43.40 -13.81 -10.76
N PRO A 16 -44.68 -13.81 -11.13
CA PRO A 16 -45.77 -14.55 -10.44
C PRO A 16 -45.32 -15.69 -9.51
N GLY A 17 -44.80 -15.36 -8.32
CA GLY A 17 -44.41 -16.33 -7.28
C GLY A 17 -43.11 -17.11 -7.54
N GLN A 18 -42.42 -16.83 -8.65
CA GLN A 18 -41.10 -17.39 -8.95
C GLN A 18 -40.00 -16.39 -8.59
N SER A 19 -38.98 -16.89 -7.88
CA SER A 19 -37.76 -16.12 -7.60
C SER A 19 -36.94 -16.01 -8.89
N SER A 20 -36.62 -14.78 -9.28
CA SER A 20 -35.70 -14.53 -10.39
C SER A 20 -34.27 -14.47 -9.85
N ILE A 21 -33.28 -14.73 -10.70
CA ILE A 21 -31.86 -14.58 -10.35
C ILE A 21 -31.23 -13.50 -11.23
N TYR A 22 -30.28 -12.77 -10.68
CA TYR A 22 -29.47 -11.81 -11.43
C TYR A 22 -27.99 -12.08 -11.21
N PRO A 23 -27.14 -11.82 -12.21
CA PRO A 23 -25.71 -12.07 -12.08
C PRO A 23 -25.10 -11.03 -11.14
N VAL A 24 -24.20 -11.48 -10.26
CA VAL A 24 -23.49 -10.62 -9.29
C VAL A 24 -21.99 -10.61 -9.47
N ARG A 25 -21.47 -11.48 -10.33
CA ARG A 25 -20.04 -11.54 -10.65
C ARG A 25 -19.82 -12.05 -12.07
N LEU A 26 -18.84 -11.45 -12.75
CA LEU A 26 -18.40 -11.88 -14.06
C LEU A 26 -17.41 -13.04 -13.95
N TYR A 27 -17.46 -13.95 -14.92
CA TYR A 27 -16.44 -14.98 -15.08
C TYR A 27 -15.10 -14.33 -15.46
N ASN A 28 -14.05 -14.63 -14.69
CA ASN A 28 -12.69 -14.15 -14.97
C ASN A 28 -11.72 -15.35 -15.07
N PRO A 29 -11.39 -15.82 -16.29
CA PRO A 29 -10.46 -16.94 -16.48
C PRO A 29 -8.99 -16.57 -16.16
N GLN A 30 -8.66 -15.28 -16.09
CA GLN A 30 -7.31 -14.80 -15.77
C GLN A 30 -7.09 -14.63 -14.26
N TYR A 31 -8.17 -14.77 -13.47
CA TYR A 31 -8.12 -14.65 -12.01
C TYR A 31 -7.12 -15.64 -11.41
N SER A 32 -6.11 -15.10 -10.77
CA SER A 32 -5.02 -15.84 -10.15
C SER A 32 -4.50 -15.08 -8.93
N TRP A 33 -3.85 -15.82 -8.02
CA TRP A 33 -3.21 -15.19 -6.86
C TRP A 33 -2.04 -14.28 -7.31
N PRO A 34 -1.87 -13.09 -6.68
CA PRO A 34 -0.69 -12.27 -6.87
C PRO A 34 0.59 -13.05 -6.59
N LYS A 35 1.62 -12.87 -7.40
CA LYS A 35 2.90 -13.55 -7.22
C LYS A 35 3.90 -12.61 -6.54
N THR A 36 4.42 -12.99 -5.39
CA THR A 36 5.45 -12.21 -4.68
C THR A 36 6.81 -12.91 -4.73
N VAL A 37 7.83 -12.21 -5.23
CA VAL A 37 9.23 -12.62 -5.15
C VAL A 37 9.91 -11.82 -4.03
N LYS A 38 10.44 -12.53 -3.03
CA LYS A 38 11.10 -11.94 -1.86
C LYS A 38 12.61 -12.12 -1.97
N LEU A 39 13.35 -11.08 -1.58
CA LEU A 39 14.80 -11.12 -1.40
C LEU A 39 15.10 -10.50 -0.04
N GLU A 40 15.93 -11.16 0.75
CA GLU A 40 16.34 -10.70 2.07
C GLU A 40 17.83 -10.95 2.28
N VAL A 41 18.51 -10.01 2.92
CA VAL A 41 19.89 -10.12 3.37
C VAL A 41 19.93 -9.71 4.83
N GLY A 42 20.32 -10.65 5.69
CA GLY A 42 20.41 -10.45 7.13
C GLY A 42 21.86 -10.43 7.62
N LEU A 43 22.10 -9.66 8.68
CA LEU A 43 23.34 -9.64 9.46
C LEU A 43 22.97 -9.75 10.93
N ASN A 44 23.56 -10.72 11.64
CA ASN A 44 23.47 -10.86 13.08
C ASN A 44 24.88 -10.81 13.68
N VAL A 45 25.11 -9.90 14.63
CA VAL A 45 26.40 -9.73 15.30
C VAL A 45 26.18 -9.66 16.81
N GLY A 46 26.84 -10.55 17.54
CA GLY A 46 26.88 -10.54 19.01
C GLY A 46 28.30 -10.28 19.53
N VAL A 47 28.42 -9.44 20.56
CA VAL A 47 29.70 -9.13 21.22
C VAL A 47 29.55 -9.16 22.74
N TRP A 48 30.69 -9.26 23.45
CA TRP A 48 30.77 -9.35 24.93
C TRP A 48 29.88 -10.44 25.53
N ASN A 49 30.00 -11.67 25.03
CA ASN A 49 29.15 -12.79 25.42
C ASN A 49 27.65 -12.48 25.20
N ASN A 50 27.33 -11.92 24.03
CA ASN A 50 25.97 -11.52 23.62
C ASN A 50 25.29 -10.50 24.54
N ARG A 51 26.07 -9.71 25.28
CA ARG A 51 25.53 -8.57 26.04
C ARG A 51 25.14 -7.40 25.16
N LEU A 52 25.64 -7.35 23.92
CA LEU A 52 25.13 -6.50 22.85
C LEU A 52 24.96 -7.36 21.61
N VAL A 53 23.74 -7.39 21.07
CA VAL A 53 23.37 -8.09 19.85
C VAL A 53 22.74 -7.07 18.90
N VAL A 54 23.19 -7.08 17.65
CA VAL A 54 22.64 -6.26 16.58
C VAL A 54 22.17 -7.18 15.46
N ASP A 55 20.89 -7.06 15.14
CA ASP A 55 20.23 -7.69 13.99
C ASP A 55 19.92 -6.60 12.97
N ALA A 56 20.34 -6.80 11.73
CA ALA A 56 20.00 -5.94 10.61
C ALA A 56 19.46 -6.78 9.46
N ALA A 57 18.33 -6.38 8.89
CA ALA A 57 17.72 -7.05 7.74
C ALA A 57 17.41 -6.03 6.64
N LEU A 58 17.91 -6.29 5.43
CA LEU A 58 17.54 -5.58 4.22
C LEU A 58 16.61 -6.47 3.40
N TYR A 59 15.40 -6.00 3.12
CA TYR A 59 14.43 -6.77 2.35
C TYR A 59 13.97 -6.05 1.09
N ARG A 60 13.55 -6.84 0.10
CA ARG A 60 12.91 -6.40 -1.14
C ARG A 60 11.91 -7.44 -1.62
N ASN A 61 10.63 -7.10 -1.48
CA ASN A 61 9.49 -7.89 -1.92
C ASN A 61 8.90 -7.24 -3.18
N ARG A 62 8.81 -7.98 -4.28
CA ARG A 62 8.15 -7.54 -5.52
C ARG A 62 6.93 -8.41 -5.77
N THR A 63 5.76 -7.78 -5.82
CA THR A 63 4.48 -8.45 -6.10
C THR A 63 4.02 -8.06 -7.50
N SER A 64 3.74 -9.05 -8.34
CA SER A 64 3.16 -8.89 -9.68
C SER A 64 1.73 -9.46 -9.71
N LYS A 65 0.98 -9.13 -10.78
CA LYS A 65 -0.42 -9.52 -10.97
C LYS A 65 -1.29 -9.01 -9.82
N GLN A 66 -1.28 -7.69 -9.62
CA GLN A 66 -2.04 -7.05 -8.54
C GLN A 66 -3.52 -7.37 -8.72
N LEU A 67 -4.12 -7.98 -7.70
CA LEU A 67 -5.52 -8.36 -7.73
C LEU A 67 -6.34 -7.19 -7.18
N VAL A 68 -6.83 -6.35 -8.09
CA VAL A 68 -7.57 -5.12 -7.74
C VAL A 68 -8.83 -5.01 -8.60
N GLY A 69 -9.79 -4.22 -8.11
CA GLY A 69 -10.97 -3.87 -8.90
C GLY A 69 -10.57 -3.07 -10.13
N TRP A 70 -11.28 -3.32 -11.22
CA TRP A 70 -11.23 -2.56 -12.45
C TRP A 70 -12.65 -2.12 -12.79
N ASN A 71 -12.89 -0.81 -12.82
CA ASN A 71 -14.21 -0.28 -13.16
C ASN A 71 -14.58 -0.62 -14.60
N LEU A 72 -15.83 -1.07 -14.78
CA LEU A 72 -16.36 -1.42 -16.09
C LEU A 72 -17.31 -0.32 -16.59
N PRO A 73 -17.43 -0.12 -17.91
CA PRO A 73 -18.44 0.77 -18.45
C PRO A 73 -19.86 0.34 -18.06
N ASP A 74 -20.74 1.31 -17.81
CA ASP A 74 -22.11 1.05 -17.32
C ASP A 74 -22.92 0.12 -18.24
N TYR A 75 -22.67 0.15 -19.55
CA TYR A 75 -23.35 -0.72 -20.53
C TYR A 75 -23.05 -2.21 -20.34
N THR A 76 -22.02 -2.56 -19.55
CA THR A 76 -21.69 -3.96 -19.23
C THR A 76 -22.66 -4.56 -18.20
N GLY A 77 -23.43 -3.73 -17.48
CA GLY A 77 -24.33 -4.18 -16.42
C GLY A 77 -23.63 -4.50 -15.09
N PHE A 78 -22.33 -4.24 -14.97
CA PHE A 78 -21.54 -4.38 -13.74
C PHE A 78 -20.71 -3.12 -13.51
N SER A 79 -20.53 -2.71 -12.25
CA SER A 79 -19.71 -1.52 -11.93
C SER A 79 -18.22 -1.82 -11.92
N TYR A 80 -17.80 -3.04 -11.58
CA TYR A 80 -16.39 -3.43 -11.55
C TYR A 80 -16.21 -4.94 -11.72
N VAL A 81 -14.98 -5.35 -12.06
CA VAL A 81 -14.50 -6.72 -11.99
C VAL A 81 -13.18 -6.77 -11.25
N VAL A 82 -12.94 -7.82 -10.46
CA VAL A 82 -11.62 -8.04 -9.85
C VAL A 82 -10.72 -8.74 -10.88
N ASP A 83 -9.57 -8.13 -11.17
CA ASP A 83 -8.66 -8.63 -12.18
C ASP A 83 -7.18 -8.49 -11.79
N ASN A 84 -6.33 -9.28 -12.44
CA ASN A 84 -4.88 -9.28 -12.25
C ASN A 84 -4.21 -8.18 -13.08
N GLN A 85 -4.23 -6.97 -12.56
CA GLN A 85 -3.61 -5.82 -13.22
C GLN A 85 -2.10 -6.04 -13.45
N PRO A 86 -1.55 -5.57 -14.60
CA PRO A 86 -0.15 -5.73 -14.98
C PRO A 86 0.78 -4.74 -14.24
N ALA A 87 0.52 -4.56 -12.94
CA ALA A 87 1.31 -3.72 -12.06
C ALA A 87 2.30 -4.56 -11.24
N VAL A 88 3.50 -4.01 -11.03
CA VAL A 88 4.51 -4.55 -10.13
C VAL A 88 4.73 -3.57 -9.00
N VAL A 89 4.40 -3.97 -7.78
CA VAL A 89 4.61 -3.18 -6.57
C VAL A 89 5.82 -3.73 -5.83
N GLN A 90 6.70 -2.85 -5.36
CA GLN A 90 7.84 -3.22 -4.53
C GLN A 90 7.70 -2.62 -3.14
N ASN A 91 7.75 -3.49 -2.13
CA ASN A 91 7.98 -3.11 -0.75
C ASN A 91 9.42 -3.49 -0.37
N SER A 92 10.18 -2.56 0.18
CA SER A 92 11.57 -2.76 0.57
C SER A 92 11.90 -1.93 1.78
N GLY A 93 12.88 -2.34 2.58
CA GLY A 93 13.26 -1.59 3.75
C GLY A 93 14.52 -2.12 4.41
N LEU A 94 14.96 -1.35 5.40
CA LEU A 94 15.96 -1.75 6.38
C LEU A 94 15.24 -1.90 7.72
N GLU A 95 15.50 -3.01 8.40
CA GLU A 95 15.04 -3.27 9.76
C GLU A 95 16.28 -3.47 10.63
N LEU A 96 16.28 -2.81 11.79
CA LEU A 96 17.35 -2.91 12.77
C LEU A 96 16.73 -3.27 14.12
N LEU A 97 17.34 -4.21 14.82
CA LEU A 97 17.06 -4.53 16.21
C LEU A 97 18.38 -4.56 16.97
N VAL A 98 18.45 -3.79 18.04
CA VAL A 98 19.59 -3.76 18.95
C VAL A 98 19.11 -4.22 20.31
N THR A 99 19.68 -5.32 20.81
CA THR A 99 19.41 -5.85 22.14
C THR A 99 20.65 -5.72 23.00
N ALA A 100 20.50 -5.20 24.21
CA ALA A 100 21.59 -5.01 25.15
C ALA A 100 21.22 -5.52 26.55
N VAL A 101 22.23 -5.99 27.30
CA VAL A 101 22.14 -6.33 28.72
C VAL A 101 23.13 -5.45 29.49
N PRO A 102 22.81 -4.17 29.74
CA PRO A 102 23.76 -3.22 30.33
C PRO A 102 24.13 -3.59 31.77
N VAL A 103 23.22 -4.22 32.52
CA VAL A 103 23.46 -4.70 33.87
C VAL A 103 23.03 -6.15 34.01
N ALA A 104 23.99 -7.00 34.39
CA ALA A 104 23.75 -8.40 34.76
C ALA A 104 24.45 -8.67 36.10
N ARG A 105 23.76 -8.42 37.22
CA ARG A 105 24.26 -8.62 38.59
C ARG A 105 23.22 -9.40 39.40
N GLU A 106 23.64 -10.12 40.44
CA GLU A 106 22.76 -10.95 41.27
C GLU A 106 21.47 -10.24 41.72
N LYS A 107 21.58 -8.98 42.15
CA LYS A 107 20.45 -8.21 42.71
C LYS A 107 19.75 -7.32 41.69
N LEU A 108 20.33 -7.11 40.51
CA LEU A 108 19.82 -6.18 39.50
C LEU A 108 20.18 -6.70 38.11
N ASN A 109 19.14 -6.99 37.32
CA ASN A 109 19.26 -7.31 35.92
C ASN A 109 18.50 -6.27 35.10
N TRP A 110 19.13 -5.77 34.04
CA TRP A 110 18.50 -4.84 33.10
C TRP A 110 18.80 -5.32 31.69
N SER A 111 17.74 -5.52 30.92
CA SER A 111 17.76 -5.77 29.48
C SER A 111 17.02 -4.66 28.76
N ALA A 112 17.58 -4.19 27.65
CA ALA A 112 17.01 -3.18 26.79
C ALA A 112 17.00 -3.66 25.34
N ALA A 113 15.95 -3.33 24.59
CA ALA A 113 15.87 -3.60 23.17
C ALA A 113 15.32 -2.37 22.44
N VAL A 114 15.90 -2.06 21.27
CA VAL A 114 15.46 -0.98 20.38
C VAL A 114 15.27 -1.55 19.00
N ASN A 115 14.09 -1.37 18.41
CA ASN A 115 13.85 -1.69 17.01
C ASN A 115 13.55 -0.43 16.20
N VAL A 116 13.96 -0.43 14.94
CA VAL A 116 13.62 0.62 13.98
C VAL A 116 13.53 0.04 12.58
N SER A 117 12.49 0.44 11.85
CA SER A 117 12.22 0.02 10.48
C SER A 117 12.05 1.23 9.57
N PHE A 118 12.62 1.13 8.37
CA PHE A 118 12.58 2.15 7.33
C PHE A 118 11.89 1.60 6.06
N PRO A 119 10.55 1.48 6.07
CA PRO A 119 9.81 0.91 4.95
C PRO A 119 9.77 1.86 3.76
N ARG A 120 9.77 1.29 2.55
CA ARG A 120 9.59 2.00 1.29
C ARG A 120 8.73 1.17 0.36
N SER A 121 7.57 1.71 -0.02
CA SER A 121 6.69 1.14 -1.03
C SER A 121 6.70 2.00 -2.30
N ARG A 122 6.80 1.36 -3.48
CA ARG A 122 6.83 2.02 -4.79
C ARG A 122 6.15 1.20 -5.88
N LEU A 123 5.56 1.88 -6.85
CA LEU A 123 5.14 1.28 -8.12
C LEU A 123 6.36 1.11 -9.02
N VAL A 124 6.71 -0.12 -9.38
CA VAL A 124 7.90 -0.42 -10.20
C VAL A 124 7.59 -0.38 -11.68
N GLN A 125 6.45 -0.93 -12.07
CA GLN A 125 6.03 -1.09 -13.46
C GLN A 125 4.51 -1.13 -13.51
N TYR A 126 3.93 -0.51 -14.52
CA TYR A 126 2.53 -0.66 -14.93
C TYR A 126 2.43 -0.13 -16.36
N ASP A 127 2.44 -1.06 -17.33
CA ASP A 127 2.68 -0.72 -18.74
C ASP A 127 1.56 0.13 -19.36
N ASP A 128 0.32 0.03 -18.84
CA ASP A 128 -0.85 0.78 -19.32
C ASP A 128 -1.43 1.72 -18.25
N LEU A 129 -0.58 2.25 -17.35
CA LEU A 129 -1.03 3.13 -16.27
C LEU A 129 -1.80 4.35 -16.79
N GLY A 130 -1.36 4.94 -17.91
CA GLY A 130 -1.95 6.17 -18.46
C GLY A 130 -3.41 6.02 -18.90
N ASN A 131 -3.83 4.84 -19.35
CA ASN A 131 -5.21 4.56 -19.75
C ASN A 131 -6.03 3.88 -18.65
N SER A 132 -5.41 3.65 -17.49
CA SER A 132 -6.09 3.07 -16.33
C SER A 132 -6.75 4.15 -15.46
N GLU A 133 -7.75 3.74 -14.69
CA GLU A 133 -8.35 4.55 -13.62
C GLU A 133 -7.34 5.01 -12.55
N TYR A 134 -6.14 4.41 -12.52
CA TYR A 134 -5.08 4.72 -11.58
C TYR A 134 -4.11 5.81 -12.09
N ALA A 135 -4.25 6.28 -13.33
CA ALA A 135 -3.38 7.29 -13.94
C ALA A 135 -3.21 8.54 -13.05
N ASN A 136 -4.32 8.99 -12.45
CA ASN A 136 -4.37 10.18 -11.58
C ASN A 136 -4.03 9.91 -10.11
N THR A 137 -3.68 8.67 -9.77
CA THR A 137 -3.31 8.25 -8.41
C THR A 137 -1.83 7.88 -8.31
N TYR A 138 -1.35 7.01 -9.21
CA TYR A 138 0.01 6.48 -9.15
C TYR A 138 0.92 7.06 -10.22
N VAL A 139 2.23 6.87 -10.02
CA VAL A 139 3.26 7.18 -11.01
C VAL A 139 4.32 6.10 -10.95
N VAL A 140 4.65 5.52 -12.11
CA VAL A 140 5.71 4.50 -12.20
C VAL A 140 7.03 5.07 -11.67
N GLY A 141 7.71 4.28 -10.85
CA GLY A 141 8.96 4.64 -10.18
C GLY A 141 8.79 5.48 -8.91
N LYS A 142 7.57 5.93 -8.57
CA LYS A 142 7.32 6.73 -7.36
C LYS A 142 6.69 5.90 -6.24
N SER A 143 6.64 6.52 -5.06
CA SER A 143 6.10 5.86 -3.87
C SER A 143 4.60 5.63 -3.98
N MET A 144 4.11 4.52 -3.43
CA MET A 144 2.67 4.24 -3.34
C MET A 144 1.93 5.19 -2.38
N GLY A 145 2.65 5.84 -1.45
CA GLY A 145 2.08 6.87 -0.56
C GLY A 145 2.08 8.28 -1.15
N LEU A 146 2.43 8.43 -2.43
CA LEU A 146 2.42 9.70 -3.13
C LEU A 146 1.00 10.19 -3.33
N VAL A 147 0.74 11.46 -3.03
CA VAL A 147 -0.55 12.10 -3.24
C VAL A 147 -0.39 13.17 -4.32
N LYS A 148 -1.22 13.07 -5.35
CA LYS A 148 -1.41 14.13 -6.34
C LYS A 148 -2.53 15.07 -5.88
N ARG A 149 -2.28 16.38 -5.88
CA ARG A 149 -3.30 17.40 -5.56
C ARG A 149 -3.18 18.56 -6.53
N LEU A 150 -4.29 19.27 -6.69
CA LEU A 150 -4.30 20.58 -7.33
C LEU A 150 -3.39 21.55 -6.57
N HIS A 151 -2.69 22.40 -7.31
CA HIS A 151 -1.92 23.49 -6.72
C HIS A 151 -2.85 24.70 -6.53
N SER A 152 -3.11 25.08 -5.29
CA SER A 152 -3.95 26.27 -5.02
C SER A 152 -3.14 27.54 -5.22
N THR A 153 -3.68 28.48 -6.00
CA THR A 153 -3.11 29.80 -6.28
C THR A 153 -3.58 30.87 -5.31
N GLY A 154 -4.51 30.53 -4.41
CA GLY A 154 -5.00 31.41 -3.35
C GLY A 154 -6.51 31.33 -3.20
N VAL A 155 -7.09 32.42 -2.70
CA VAL A 155 -8.53 32.63 -2.60
C VAL A 155 -8.87 33.84 -3.45
N ASP A 156 -9.86 33.69 -4.32
CA ASP A 156 -10.39 34.80 -5.11
C ASP A 156 -11.04 35.84 -4.17
N PRO A 157 -10.59 37.11 -4.20
CA PRO A 157 -11.11 38.15 -3.31
C PRO A 157 -12.57 38.53 -3.59
N GLU A 158 -13.10 38.28 -4.79
CA GLU A 158 -14.48 38.61 -5.16
C GLU A 158 -15.44 37.49 -4.76
N THR A 159 -15.08 36.24 -5.02
CA THR A 159 -15.95 35.07 -4.80
C THR A 159 -15.71 34.38 -3.45
N GLY A 160 -14.55 34.59 -2.82
CA GLY A 160 -14.15 33.90 -1.60
C GLY A 160 -13.83 32.41 -1.79
N LEU A 161 -13.76 31.93 -3.03
CA LEU A 161 -13.47 30.54 -3.37
C LEU A 161 -11.97 30.32 -3.62
N TYR A 162 -11.49 29.10 -3.36
CA TYR A 162 -10.13 28.72 -3.70
C TYR A 162 -9.93 28.69 -5.22
N THR A 163 -8.82 29.27 -5.66
CA THR A 163 -8.35 29.20 -7.04
C THR A 163 -7.23 28.18 -7.15
N PHE A 164 -7.10 27.58 -8.33
CA PHE A 164 -6.13 26.54 -8.63
C PHE A 164 -5.42 26.84 -9.95
N GLU A 165 -4.19 26.34 -10.07
CA GLU A 165 -3.40 26.41 -11.30
C GLU A 165 -3.98 25.45 -12.35
N ASP A 166 -4.39 26.00 -13.49
CA ASP A 166 -4.63 25.25 -14.74
C ASP A 166 -3.25 24.94 -15.35
N ARG A 167 -2.84 23.69 -15.24
CA ARG A 167 -1.50 23.23 -15.59
C ARG A 167 -1.41 22.80 -17.04
N ASP A 168 -2.48 22.23 -17.57
CA ASP A 168 -2.51 21.71 -18.94
C ASP A 168 -3.03 22.73 -19.97
N GLY A 169 -3.54 23.87 -19.51
CA GLY A 169 -4.01 24.97 -20.32
C GLY A 169 -5.40 24.71 -20.93
N SER A 170 -6.17 23.80 -20.35
CA SER A 170 -7.50 23.42 -20.84
C SER A 170 -8.59 24.47 -20.54
N ASN A 171 -8.31 25.46 -19.69
CA ASN A 171 -9.24 26.39 -19.07
C ASN A 171 -10.28 25.73 -18.13
N PHE A 172 -10.07 24.47 -17.79
CA PHE A 172 -10.86 23.75 -16.79
C PHE A 172 -9.92 23.32 -15.67
N ILE A 173 -10.44 23.28 -14.43
CA ILE A 173 -9.70 22.75 -13.28
C ILE A 173 -10.21 21.33 -13.02
N ASP A 174 -9.39 20.32 -13.31
CA ASP A 174 -9.81 18.92 -13.20
C ASP A 174 -8.74 17.96 -12.63
N ALA A 175 -8.82 16.68 -12.97
CA ALA A 175 -7.90 15.67 -12.45
C ALA A 175 -6.50 15.74 -13.09
N ASP A 176 -6.39 16.27 -14.30
CA ASP A 176 -5.16 16.30 -15.09
C ASP A 176 -4.23 17.44 -14.64
N ASP A 177 -4.77 18.46 -13.99
CA ASP A 177 -4.03 19.53 -13.31
C ASP A 177 -3.32 19.10 -12.03
N ARG A 178 -3.61 17.90 -11.51
CA ARG A 178 -3.06 17.45 -10.23
C ARG A 178 -1.54 17.23 -10.33
N GLN A 179 -0.82 17.84 -9.39
CA GLN A 179 0.63 17.79 -9.32
C GLN A 179 1.12 16.88 -8.20
N LEU A 180 2.36 16.41 -8.30
CA LEU A 180 3.02 15.62 -7.26
C LEU A 180 3.29 16.47 -6.02
N THR A 181 2.42 16.41 -5.03
CA THR A 181 2.49 17.32 -3.88
C THR A 181 3.34 16.76 -2.76
N ARG A 182 3.06 15.53 -2.31
CA ARG A 182 3.69 14.98 -1.09
C ARG A 182 3.60 13.47 -1.03
N ASN A 183 4.62 12.85 -0.41
CA ASN A 183 4.55 11.46 0.01
C ASN A 183 4.08 11.38 1.47
N LEU A 184 2.94 10.73 1.70
CA LEU A 184 2.34 10.48 3.01
C LEU A 184 2.67 9.08 3.56
N GLY A 185 3.48 8.29 2.86
CA GLY A 185 3.94 7.00 3.34
C GLY A 185 4.79 7.12 4.61
N VAL A 186 4.68 6.11 5.49
CA VAL A 186 5.52 6.00 6.69
C VAL A 186 6.99 5.96 6.26
N ARG A 187 7.80 6.86 6.81
CA ARG A 187 9.24 6.95 6.51
C ARG A 187 10.10 6.10 7.43
N CYS A 188 9.70 6.03 8.70
CA CYS A 188 10.32 5.21 9.72
C CYS A 188 9.34 4.99 10.87
N PHE A 189 9.47 3.87 11.56
CA PHE A 189 8.79 3.59 12.81
C PHE A 189 9.66 2.66 13.65
N GLY A 190 9.39 2.56 14.95
CA GLY A 190 10.20 1.75 15.85
C GLY A 190 9.67 1.77 17.27
N GLY A 191 10.38 1.11 18.16
CA GLY A 191 10.01 0.95 19.55
C GLY A 191 11.19 0.66 20.45
N VAL A 192 11.02 0.96 21.74
CA VAL A 192 12.00 0.69 22.78
C VAL A 192 11.34 -0.15 23.86
N GLN A 193 11.98 -1.23 24.26
CA GLN A 193 11.56 -2.09 25.36
C GLN A 193 12.64 -2.11 26.43
N ASN A 194 12.23 -2.00 27.69
CA ASN A 194 13.12 -2.12 28.84
C ASN A 194 12.53 -3.10 29.84
N THR A 195 13.35 -4.02 30.32
CA THR A 195 13.01 -4.97 31.38
C THR A 195 14.04 -4.82 32.50
N ILE A 196 13.58 -4.40 33.68
CA ILE A 196 14.41 -4.24 34.87
C ILE A 196 13.88 -5.16 35.96
N THR A 197 14.75 -6.02 36.47
CA THR A 197 14.44 -6.95 37.57
C THR A 197 15.35 -6.64 38.74
N TYR A 198 14.76 -6.44 39.93
CA TYR A 198 15.48 -6.14 41.16
C TYR A 198 15.06 -7.11 42.25
N ARG A 199 16.03 -7.76 42.91
CA ARG A 199 15.81 -8.75 44.00
C ARG A 199 14.69 -9.76 43.67
N ALA A 200 14.86 -10.49 42.57
CA ALA A 200 14.04 -11.68 42.29
C ALA A 200 14.38 -12.81 43.27
#